data_AF-A0A956HS75-F1
#
_entry.id   AF-A0A956HS75-F1
#
_cell.length_a   1.000
_cell.length_b   1.000
_cell.length_c   1.000
_cell.angle_alpha   90.00
_cell.angle_beta   90.00
_cell.angle_gamma   90.00
#
_symmetry.space_group_name_H-M   'P 1'
#
loop_
_entity.id
_entity.type
_entity.pdbx_description
1 polymer ?
#
loop_
_entity_poly.entity_id
_entity_poly.type
_entity_poly.pdbx_seq_one_letter_code
_entity_poly.pdbx_strand_id
1 'polypeptide(L)'
;MAAASNEQTGPQRVLSGIQPSGVIHLGNYFGAIQQHIALQHEFPGECFYFIADYHALTTLRDAPALRQNIFDVALTYLACGLDPDKALLFRQSDVPEVTEL
;
A
#
# COMPACT_ATOMS: atom_id res chain seq x y z
N MET A 1 -7.68 -40.00 4.61
CA MET A 1 -8.45 -38.87 5.18
C MET A 1 -7.95 -37.61 4.49
N ALA A 2 -8.61 -37.20 3.41
CA ALA A 2 -8.20 -36.04 2.62
C ALA A 2 -8.45 -34.77 3.45
N ALA A 3 -7.41 -33.96 3.64
CA ALA A 3 -7.56 -32.63 4.22
C ALA A 3 -8.46 -31.81 3.28
N ALA A 4 -9.54 -31.27 3.81
CA ALA A 4 -10.37 -30.32 3.09
C ALA A 4 -9.50 -29.12 2.69
N SER A 5 -9.18 -29.02 1.39
CA SER A 5 -8.66 -27.79 0.81
C SER A 5 -9.73 -26.73 1.02
N ASN A 6 -9.43 -25.77 1.88
CA ASN A 6 -10.28 -24.61 2.09
C ASN A 6 -10.22 -23.79 0.79
N GLU A 7 -11.10 -24.10 -0.18
CA GLU A 7 -11.22 -23.32 -1.40
C GLU A 7 -11.65 -21.91 -1.01
N GLN A 8 -10.72 -20.96 -1.07
CA GLN A 8 -11.08 -19.56 -0.98
C GLN A 8 -11.89 -19.20 -2.22
N THR A 9 -13.20 -19.09 -2.04
CA THR A 9 -14.18 -18.82 -3.10
C THR A 9 -14.30 -17.33 -3.45
N GLY A 10 -13.46 -16.48 -2.85
CA GLY A 10 -13.38 -15.05 -3.13
C GLY A 10 -12.36 -14.71 -4.23
N PRO A 11 -12.49 -13.54 -4.88
CA PRO A 11 -11.46 -13.06 -5.79
C PRO A 11 -10.11 -12.94 -5.06
N GLN A 12 -9.02 -13.25 -5.76
CA GLN A 12 -7.67 -13.06 -5.21
C GLN A 12 -7.43 -11.58 -4.93
N ARG A 13 -7.09 -11.27 -3.67
CA ARG A 13 -6.80 -9.90 -3.23
C ARG A 13 -5.31 -9.69 -3.03
N VAL A 14 -4.84 -8.54 -3.49
CA VAL A 14 -3.47 -8.07 -3.27
C VAL A 14 -3.51 -6.99 -2.20
N LEU A 15 -2.74 -7.18 -1.12
CA LEU A 15 -2.54 -6.17 -0.08
C LEU A 15 -1.04 -5.90 0.07
N SER A 16 -0.61 -4.65 -0.06
CA SER A 16 0.79 -4.27 0.15
C SER A 16 0.91 -2.88 0.79
N GLY A 17 1.88 -2.76 1.70
CA GLY A 17 2.14 -1.52 2.45
C GLY A 17 3.47 -0.89 2.05
N ILE A 18 3.49 0.44 1.98
CA ILE A 18 4.72 1.21 1.83
C ILE A 18 4.93 2.12 3.04
N GLN A 19 6.11 2.06 3.65
CA GLN A 19 6.43 2.91 4.78
C GLN A 19 6.92 4.29 4.28
N PRO A 20 6.38 5.41 4.79
CA PRO A 20 6.87 6.75 4.48
C PRO A 20 8.14 7.10 5.28
N SER A 21 9.22 6.34 5.07
CA SER A 21 10.49 6.42 5.84
C SER A 21 11.52 7.40 5.29
N GLY A 22 11.19 8.16 4.24
CA GLY A 22 12.07 9.15 3.63
C GLY A 22 11.70 9.39 2.16
N VAL A 23 12.63 9.98 1.42
CA VAL A 23 12.48 10.23 -0.02
C VAL A 23 12.40 8.90 -0.77
N ILE A 24 11.35 8.72 -1.57
CA ILE A 24 11.21 7.56 -2.46
C ILE A 24 12.34 7.56 -3.49
N HIS A 25 12.98 6.40 -3.65
CA HIS A 25 14.09 6.21 -4.58
C HIS A 25 13.86 5.01 -5.50
N LEU A 26 14.73 4.81 -6.50
CA LEU A 26 14.63 3.74 -7.49
C LEU A 26 14.50 2.33 -6.89
N GLY A 27 15.08 2.10 -5.70
CA GLY A 27 14.92 0.84 -4.98
C GLY A 27 13.46 0.54 -4.60
N ASN A 28 12.67 1.55 -4.21
CA ASN A 28 11.23 1.36 -3.93
C ASN A 28 10.46 1.18 -5.24
N TYR A 29 10.88 1.88 -6.30
CA TYR A 29 10.23 1.78 -7.60
C TYR A 29 10.30 0.37 -8.17
N PHE A 30 11.52 -0.15 -8.36
CA PHE A 30 11.73 -1.49 -8.91
C PHE A 30 11.37 -2.59 -7.90
N GLY A 31 11.52 -2.32 -6.60
CA GLY A 31 11.24 -3.30 -5.55
C GLY A 31 9.75 -3.51 -5.27
N ALA A 32 8.90 -2.50 -5.51
CA ALA A 32 7.48 -2.59 -5.17
C ALA A 32 6.56 -1.83 -6.14
N ILE A 33 6.79 -0.52 -6.33
CA ILE A 33 5.80 0.36 -7.00
C ILE A 33 5.51 -0.09 -8.43
N GLN A 34 6.53 -0.47 -9.21
CA GLN A 34 6.35 -0.97 -10.58
C GLN A 34 5.48 -2.24 -10.61
N GLN A 35 5.67 -3.14 -9.64
CA GLN A 35 4.87 -4.37 -9.55
C GLN A 35 3.42 -4.05 -9.13
N HIS A 36 3.23 -3.13 -8.19
CA HIS A 36 1.89 -2.68 -7.79
C HIS A 36 1.11 -2.10 -8.97
N ILE A 37 1.76 -1.27 -9.80
CA ILE A 37 1.15 -0.70 -11.00
C ILE A 37 0.81 -1.78 -12.03
N ALA A 38 1.61 -2.83 -12.17
CA ALA A 38 1.28 -3.94 -13.06
C ALA A 38 0.08 -4.76 -12.54
N LEU A 39 0.07 -5.07 -11.24
CA LEU A 39 -0.95 -5.90 -10.60
C LEU A 39 -2.35 -5.29 -10.67
N GLN A 40 -2.49 -3.96 -10.70
CA GLN A 40 -3.81 -3.33 -10.88
C GLN A 40 -4.51 -3.73 -12.20
N HIS A 41 -3.75 -4.15 -13.22
CA HIS A 41 -4.28 -4.61 -14.49
C HIS A 41 -4.65 -6.10 -14.48
N GLU A 42 -3.97 -6.88 -13.65
CA GLU A 42 -4.24 -8.31 -13.47
C GLU A 42 -5.41 -8.55 -12.50
N PHE A 43 -5.52 -7.72 -11.46
CA PHE A 43 -6.53 -7.80 -10.41
C PHE A 43 -7.28 -6.46 -10.24
N PRO A 44 -7.99 -5.98 -11.27
CA PRO A 44 -8.68 -4.69 -11.21
C PRO A 44 -9.77 -4.72 -10.14
N GLY A 45 -9.73 -3.74 -9.22
CA GLY A 45 -10.65 -3.62 -8.09
C GLY A 45 -10.28 -4.44 -6.86
N GLU A 46 -9.24 -5.28 -6.93
CA GLU A 46 -8.83 -6.17 -5.83
C GLU A 46 -7.39 -5.88 -5.34
N CYS A 47 -6.83 -4.75 -5.75
CA CYS A 47 -5.53 -4.25 -5.31
C CYS A 47 -5.69 -3.18 -4.23
N PHE A 48 -5.14 -3.46 -3.04
CA PHE A 48 -5.19 -2.60 -1.87
C PHE A 48 -3.77 -2.21 -1.47
N TYR A 49 -3.43 -0.94 -1.62
CA TYR A 49 -2.14 -0.39 -1.24
C TYR A 49 -2.32 0.62 -0.12
N PHE A 50 -1.40 0.62 0.84
CA PHE A 50 -1.50 1.54 1.96
C PHE A 50 -0.19 2.21 2.33
N ILE A 51 -0.30 3.47 2.76
CA ILE A 51 0.79 4.24 3.34
C ILE A 51 0.82 3.90 4.83
N ALA A 52 1.83 3.15 5.25
CA ALA A 52 2.00 2.63 6.60
C ALA A 52 2.56 3.70 7.55
N ASP A 53 1.82 4.79 7.75
CA ASP A 53 2.27 5.95 8.52
C ASP A 53 2.39 5.70 10.02
N TYR A 54 1.55 4.84 10.62
CA TYR A 54 1.78 4.39 12.00
C TYR A 54 3.06 3.56 12.14
N HIS A 55 3.40 2.72 11.17
CA HIS A 55 4.66 1.97 11.19
C HIS A 55 5.87 2.92 11.13
N ALA A 56 5.77 4.03 10.39
CA ALA A 56 6.83 5.03 10.33
C ALA A 56 7.10 5.72 11.67
N LEU A 57 6.11 5.83 12.57
CA LEU A 57 6.29 6.44 13.90
C LEU A 57 7.27 5.66 14.81
N THR A 58 7.58 4.41 14.46
CA THR A 58 8.59 3.61 15.19
C THR A 58 10.01 4.15 15.00
N THR A 59 10.28 4.81 13.88
CA THR A 59 11.61 5.32 13.52
C THR A 59 11.65 6.83 13.28
N LEU A 60 10.57 7.43 12.76
CA LEU A 60 10.46 8.85 12.45
C LEU A 60 9.55 9.57 13.47
N ARG A 61 10.13 10.53 14.20
CA ARG A 61 9.41 11.33 15.23
C ARG A 61 9.12 12.77 14.80
N ASP A 62 9.59 13.18 13.63
CA ASP A 62 9.34 14.51 13.06
C ASP A 62 7.99 14.52 12.33
N ALA A 63 7.02 15.22 12.90
CA ALA A 63 5.66 15.28 12.38
C ALA A 63 5.56 16.03 11.03
N PRO A 64 6.15 17.23 10.84
CA PRO A 64 6.28 17.84 9.52
C PRO A 64 6.88 16.91 8.46
N ALA A 65 8.00 16.24 8.76
CA ALA A 65 8.65 15.34 7.83
C ALA A 65 7.76 14.13 7.49
N LEU A 66 7.09 13.53 8.48
CA LEU A 66 6.18 12.42 8.24
C LEU A 66 5.02 12.83 7.32
N ARG A 67 4.41 14.00 7.56
CA ARG A 67 3.31 14.51 6.70
C ARG A 67 3.78 14.69 5.26
N GLN A 68 4.99 15.23 5.06
CA GLN A 68 5.55 15.39 3.73
C GLN A 68 5.80 14.03 3.06
N ASN A 69 6.41 13.08 3.78
CA ASN A 69 6.68 11.74 3.24
C ASN A 69 5.40 11.00 2.85
N ILE A 70 4.32 11.12 3.65
CA ILE A 70 3.01 10.54 3.33
C ILE A 70 2.50 11.12 2.00
N PHE A 71 2.56 12.45 1.85
CA PHE A 71 2.12 13.13 0.65
C PHE A 71 2.97 12.74 -0.58
N ASP A 72 4.29 12.68 -0.42
CA ASP A 72 5.22 12.31 -1.50
C ASP A 72 5.01 10.87 -1.96
N VAL A 73 4.74 9.95 -1.03
CA VAL A 73 4.38 8.56 -1.35
C VAL A 73 3.09 8.53 -2.17
N ALA A 74 2.04 9.20 -1.72
CA ALA A 74 0.77 9.25 -2.43
C ALA A 74 0.94 9.79 -3.85
N LEU A 75 1.64 10.93 -3.99
CA LEU A 75 1.95 11.53 -5.28
C LEU A 75 2.77 10.60 -6.17
N THR A 76 3.75 9.89 -5.63
CA THR A 76 4.61 8.98 -6.41
C THR A 76 3.80 7.85 -7.01
N TYR A 77 2.89 7.23 -6.25
CA TYR A 77 2.02 6.18 -6.79
C TYR A 77 1.17 6.69 -7.95
N LEU A 78 0.50 7.84 -7.75
CA LEU A 78 -0.34 8.45 -8.79
C LEU A 78 0.48 8.84 -10.02
N ALA A 79 1.64 9.47 -9.83
CA ALA A 79 2.52 9.91 -10.91
C ALA A 79 3.11 8.74 -11.71
N CYS A 80 3.38 7.61 -11.06
CA CYS A 80 3.86 6.40 -11.73
C CYS A 80 2.75 5.62 -12.44
N GLY A 81 1.46 5.97 -12.24
CA GLY A 81 0.35 5.40 -12.99
C GLY A 81 -0.55 4.44 -12.19
N LEU A 82 -0.57 4.56 -10.86
CA LEU A 82 -1.63 3.93 -10.09
C LEU A 82 -2.97 4.63 -10.41
N ASP A 83 -3.95 3.86 -10.86
CA ASP A 83 -5.29 4.31 -11.20
C ASP A 83 -6.25 4.04 -10.02
N PRO A 84 -6.78 5.07 -9.35
CA PRO A 84 -7.72 4.90 -8.22
C PRO A 84 -9.01 4.16 -8.58
N ASP A 85 -9.38 4.09 -9.86
CA ASP A 85 -10.55 3.33 -10.32
C ASP A 85 -10.25 1.82 -10.40
N LYS A 86 -8.96 1.42 -10.37
CA LYS A 86 -8.52 0.02 -10.46
C LYS A 86 -7.85 -0.50 -9.18
N ALA A 87 -7.33 0.38 -8.35
CA ALA A 87 -6.67 0.01 -7.10
C ALA A 87 -6.95 1.04 -6.01
N LEU A 88 -7.13 0.57 -4.77
CA LEU A 88 -7.29 1.43 -3.62
C LEU A 88 -5.92 1.84 -3.07
N LEU A 89 -5.70 3.15 -2.89
CA LEU A 89 -4.58 3.69 -2.11
C LEU A 89 -5.13 4.43 -0.90
N PHE A 90 -4.77 3.99 0.31
CA PHE A 90 -5.24 4.61 1.54
C PHE A 90 -4.11 4.85 2.55
N ARG A 91 -4.35 5.71 3.53
CA ARG A 91 -3.41 5.96 4.64
C ARG A 91 -3.82 5.10 5.83
N GLN A 92 -2.86 4.41 6.45
CA GLN A 92 -3.13 3.50 7.56
C GLN A 92 -3.86 4.22 8.72
N SER A 93 -3.45 5.44 9.06
CA SER A 93 -4.10 6.23 10.12
C SER A 93 -5.51 6.72 9.81
N ASP A 94 -5.99 6.63 8.56
CA ASP A 94 -7.36 6.99 8.18
C ASP A 94 -8.37 5.84 8.34
N VAL A 95 -7.89 4.64 8.71
CA VAL A 95 -8.73 3.46 8.96
C VAL A 95 -8.61 3.08 10.44
N PRO A 96 -9.46 3.65 11.32
CA PRO A 96 -9.33 3.46 12.78
C PRO A 96 -9.45 1.99 13.21
N GLU A 97 -10.18 1.17 12.47
CA GLU A 97 -10.35 -0.26 12.69
C GLU A 97 -9.02 -1.01 12.67
N VAL A 98 -8.00 -0.53 11.94
CA VAL A 98 -6.65 -1.12 11.90
C VAL A 98 -5.98 -1.08 13.27
N THR A 99 -6.34 -0.11 14.12
CA THR A 99 -5.79 0.00 15.49
C THR A 99 -6.63 -0.70 16.55
N GLU A 100 -7.86 -1.11 16.22
CA GLU A 100 -8.75 -1.84 17.12
C GLU A 100 -8.55 -3.37 17.02
N LEU A 101 -8.29 -3.87 15.81
CA LEU A 101 -8.10 -5.29 15.49
C LEU A 101 -6.90 -5.91 16.23
#